data_AF-A0A7Y5A802-F1
#
_entry.id   AF-A0A7Y5A802-F1
#
_cell.length_a   1.000
_cell.length_b   1.000
_cell.length_c   1.000
_cell.angle_alpha   90.00
_cell.angle_beta   90.00
_cell.angle_gamma   90.00
#
_symmetry.space_group_name_H-M   'P 1'
#
loop_
_entity.id
_entity.type
_entity.pdbx_description
1 polymer ?
#
loop_
_entity_poly.entity_id
_entity_poly.type
_entity_poly.pdbx_seq_one_letter_code
_entity_poly.pdbx_strand_id
1 'polypeptide(L)'
;MSHWPDRRILDLLGIELPVLQAPMAGATGAPMAIAVGLAGGLGALPCAMLTGEQVRAEIAAFRSGCPGRPLNLNFFCHQPPAPDAEHDARWKQALEPYYREVGADFAAPTPVSNRAPFDEQSCQLVEAWRPEVVSFHFGLPQADLLQRVKASGAKVLSSATTVEEAVWLERNGCDAIIAMGYEAGGHRGMFLSSDITSQIGTFALVPQVADAVSVPVIAAGGIGDHRGLVAALALGAAAVQIGTAYLFCPEAKVSPAHRRALDSAPASDTALTNL
;
A
#
# COMPACT_ATOMS: atom_id res chain seq x y z
N MET A 1 2.29 -23.30 21.35
CA MET A 1 1.60 -22.97 20.08
C MET A 1 0.89 -21.65 20.31
N SER A 2 1.28 -20.58 19.61
CA SER A 2 0.57 -19.30 19.69
C SER A 2 -0.75 -19.42 18.93
N HIS A 3 -1.87 -19.45 19.65
CA HIS A 3 -3.19 -19.50 19.03
C HIS A 3 -3.57 -18.10 18.54
N TRP A 4 -3.48 -17.87 17.24
CA TRP A 4 -4.03 -16.68 16.60
C TRP A 4 -5.57 -16.75 16.60
N PRO A 5 -6.27 -15.68 16.99
CA PRO A 5 -7.73 -15.72 17.17
C PRO A 5 -8.49 -15.93 15.87
N ASP A 6 -7.97 -15.41 14.75
CA ASP A 6 -8.50 -15.62 13.40
C ASP A 6 -7.40 -16.18 12.48
N ARG A 7 -7.59 -17.41 12.00
CA ARG A 7 -6.66 -18.08 11.08
C ARG A 7 -7.05 -17.93 9.61
N ARG A 8 -8.23 -17.38 9.30
CA ARG A 8 -8.73 -17.26 7.92
C ARG A 8 -7.73 -16.53 7.02
N ILE A 9 -7.09 -15.48 7.54
CA ILE A 9 -6.10 -14.71 6.78
C ILE A 9 -4.79 -15.47 6.56
N LEU A 10 -4.37 -16.31 7.50
CA LEU A 10 -3.15 -17.10 7.39
C LEU A 10 -3.31 -18.16 6.30
N ASP A 11 -4.46 -18.84 6.33
CA ASP A 11 -4.79 -19.89 5.36
C ASP A 11 -5.10 -19.28 3.97
N LEU A 12 -5.74 -18.10 3.92
CA LEU A 12 -6.02 -17.38 2.67
C LEU A 12 -4.74 -16.97 1.93
N LEU A 13 -3.73 -16.47 2.67
CA LEU A 13 -2.51 -15.90 2.10
C LEU A 13 -1.31 -16.86 2.10
N GLY A 14 -1.42 -18.01 2.76
CA GLY A 14 -0.33 -18.98 2.87
C GLY A 14 0.84 -18.50 3.74
N ILE A 15 0.55 -17.74 4.80
CA ILE A 15 1.55 -17.17 5.72
C ILE A 15 1.44 -17.76 7.14
N GLU A 16 2.50 -17.61 7.93
CA GLU A 16 2.60 -18.17 9.29
C GLU A 16 2.26 -17.14 10.37
N LEU A 17 2.54 -15.86 10.10
CA LEU A 17 2.32 -14.73 10.98
C LEU A 17 1.29 -13.76 10.38
N PRO A 18 0.37 -13.19 11.19
CA PRO A 18 -0.65 -12.26 10.71
C PRO A 18 -0.06 -10.84 10.53
N VAL A 19 1.10 -10.75 9.88
CA VAL A 19 1.87 -9.53 9.67
C VAL A 19 2.18 -9.37 8.19
N LEU A 20 1.61 -8.33 7.61
CA LEU A 20 1.87 -7.90 6.24
C LEU A 20 2.82 -6.70 6.29
N GLN A 21 3.89 -6.76 5.50
CA GLN A 21 4.74 -5.60 5.29
C GLN A 21 4.09 -4.69 4.24
N ALA A 22 3.89 -3.41 4.58
CA ALA A 22 3.18 -2.48 3.70
C ALA A 22 4.01 -2.14 2.46
N PRO A 23 3.45 -2.21 1.24
CA PRO A 23 4.16 -1.83 0.01
C PRO A 23 4.45 -0.31 -0.02
N MET A 24 5.69 0.09 0.28
CA MET A 24 6.08 1.51 0.33
C MET A 24 6.91 1.90 -0.89
N ALA A 25 6.25 2.45 -1.91
CA ALA A 25 6.91 2.86 -3.17
C ALA A 25 8.07 3.83 -2.90
N GLY A 26 9.26 3.49 -3.42
CA GLY A 26 10.51 4.22 -3.18
C GLY A 26 11.25 3.88 -1.89
N ALA A 27 10.64 3.16 -0.94
CA ALA A 27 11.26 2.77 0.33
C ALA A 27 11.44 1.25 0.51
N THR A 28 10.65 0.44 -0.21
CA THR A 28 10.69 -1.03 -0.15
C THR A 28 11.14 -1.63 -1.49
N GLY A 29 11.82 -2.78 -1.43
CA GLY A 29 12.06 -3.68 -2.57
C GLY A 29 12.27 -5.12 -2.09
N ALA A 30 12.79 -5.99 -2.97
CA ALA A 30 12.96 -7.41 -2.72
C ALA A 30 13.71 -7.75 -1.42
N PRO A 31 14.81 -7.06 -1.01
CA PRO A 31 15.50 -7.42 0.24
C PRO A 31 14.59 -7.40 1.47
N MET A 32 13.75 -6.37 1.60
CA MET A 32 12.80 -6.26 2.71
C MET A 32 11.68 -7.30 2.59
N ALA A 33 11.12 -7.49 1.40
CA ALA A 33 10.08 -8.48 1.17
C ALA A 33 10.59 -9.91 1.49
N ILE A 34 11.82 -10.24 1.09
CA ILE A 34 12.50 -11.51 1.38
C ILE A 34 12.62 -11.70 2.89
N ALA A 35 13.14 -10.70 3.62
CA ALA A 35 13.32 -10.78 5.07
C ALA A 35 11.99 -11.08 5.79
N VAL A 36 10.91 -10.40 5.39
CA VAL A 36 9.57 -10.61 5.95
C VAL A 36 9.01 -11.99 5.59
N GLY A 37 9.18 -12.42 4.34
CA GLY A 37 8.75 -13.75 3.89
C GLY A 37 9.47 -14.89 4.62
N LEU A 38 10.79 -14.74 4.85
CA LEU A 38 11.58 -15.72 5.62
C LEU A 38 11.15 -15.77 7.09
N ALA A 39 10.73 -14.64 7.65
CA ALA A 39 10.18 -14.55 9.01
C ALA A 39 8.75 -15.11 9.13
N GLY A 40 8.09 -15.47 8.02
CA GLY A 40 6.75 -16.05 8.01
C GLY A 40 5.60 -15.05 7.85
N GLY A 41 5.90 -13.76 7.64
CA GLY A 41 4.91 -12.75 7.25
C GLY A 41 4.71 -12.69 5.73
N LEU A 42 3.92 -11.71 5.26
CA LEU A 42 3.76 -11.43 3.84
C LEU A 42 4.66 -10.26 3.42
N GLY A 43 5.67 -10.55 2.59
CA GLY A 43 6.46 -9.51 1.92
C GLY A 43 5.70 -8.87 0.76
N ALA A 44 5.90 -7.58 0.51
CA ALA A 44 5.23 -6.86 -0.57
C ALA A 44 6.21 -6.06 -1.46
N LEU A 45 5.93 -6.02 -2.76
CA LEU A 45 6.63 -5.16 -3.72
C LEU A 45 5.70 -4.03 -4.19
N PRO A 46 6.10 -2.76 -4.04
CA PRO A 46 5.34 -1.61 -4.54
C PRO A 46 5.62 -1.38 -6.03
N CYS A 47 4.73 -1.83 -6.91
CA CYS A 47 4.92 -1.79 -8.36
C CYS A 47 4.54 -0.45 -9.00
N ALA A 48 3.82 0.44 -8.30
CA ALA A 48 3.25 1.66 -8.87
C ALA A 48 4.26 2.65 -9.49
N MET A 49 5.54 2.57 -9.13
CA MET A 49 6.62 3.43 -9.66
C MET A 49 7.66 2.65 -10.48
N LEU A 50 7.40 1.37 -10.77
CA LEU A 50 8.34 0.47 -11.42
C LEU A 50 7.95 0.21 -12.87
N THR A 51 8.94 0.14 -13.76
CA THR A 51 8.73 -0.39 -15.10
C THR A 51 8.49 -1.90 -15.05
N GLY A 52 7.90 -2.49 -16.10
CA GLY A 52 7.70 -3.95 -16.16
C GLY A 52 9.00 -4.76 -16.05
N GLU A 53 10.13 -4.20 -16.50
CA GLU A 53 11.45 -4.82 -16.33
C GLU A 53 11.91 -4.78 -14.87
N GLN A 54 11.71 -3.66 -14.17
CA GLN A 54 12.01 -3.54 -12.75
C GLN A 54 11.14 -4.45 -11.89
N VAL A 55 9.84 -4.54 -12.19
CA VAL A 55 8.93 -5.50 -11.53
C VAL A 55 9.43 -6.93 -11.70
N ARG A 56 9.83 -7.30 -12.93
CA ARG A 56 10.41 -8.62 -13.22
C ARG A 56 11.67 -8.88 -12.39
N ALA A 57 12.58 -7.91 -12.32
CA ALA A 57 13.83 -8.05 -11.57
C ALA A 57 13.58 -8.23 -10.07
N GLU A 58 12.67 -7.44 -9.49
CA GLU A 58 12.30 -7.53 -8.07
C GLU A 58 11.61 -8.87 -7.75
N ILE A 59 10.72 -9.37 -8.63
CA ILE A 59 10.11 -10.71 -8.48
C ILE A 59 11.17 -11.81 -8.55
N ALA A 60 12.07 -11.76 -9.53
CA ALA A 60 13.13 -12.76 -9.67
C ALA A 60 14.04 -12.80 -8.44
N ALA A 61 14.43 -11.62 -7.93
CA ALA A 61 15.21 -11.51 -6.70
C ALA A 61 14.45 -12.11 -5.50
N PHE A 62 13.16 -11.80 -5.34
CA PHE A 62 12.33 -12.35 -4.27
C PHE A 62 12.22 -13.88 -4.35
N ARG A 63 11.88 -14.43 -5.51
CA ARG A 63 11.72 -15.88 -5.68
C ARG A 63 13.04 -16.63 -5.50
N SER A 64 14.16 -16.02 -5.83
CA SER A 64 15.49 -16.58 -5.56
C SER A 64 15.87 -16.50 -4.07
N GLY A 65 15.55 -15.40 -3.39
CA GLY A 65 15.93 -15.18 -1.99
C GLY A 65 15.00 -15.85 -0.98
N CYS A 66 13.75 -16.12 -1.36
CA CYS A 66 12.72 -16.68 -0.50
C CYS A 66 11.82 -17.70 -1.25
N PRO A 67 12.36 -18.82 -1.74
CA PRO A 67 11.62 -19.75 -2.59
C PRO A 67 10.38 -20.31 -1.90
N GLY A 68 9.26 -20.34 -2.63
CA GLY A 68 8.00 -20.92 -2.14
C GLY A 68 7.24 -20.08 -1.11
N ARG A 69 7.74 -18.90 -0.72
CA ARG A 69 6.98 -17.97 0.14
C ARG A 69 6.03 -17.10 -0.69
N PRO A 70 4.85 -16.75 -0.15
CA PRO A 70 3.88 -15.92 -0.85
C PRO A 70 4.40 -14.48 -1.00
N LEU A 71 4.04 -13.86 -2.12
CA LEU A 71 4.42 -12.51 -2.47
C LEU A 71 3.18 -11.65 -2.77
N ASN A 72 3.16 -10.45 -2.20
CA ASN A 72 2.21 -9.41 -2.58
C ASN A 72 2.80 -8.46 -3.63
N LEU A 73 2.14 -8.31 -4.77
CA LEU A 73 2.42 -7.22 -5.71
C LEU A 73 1.38 -6.10 -5.53
N ASN A 74 1.84 -4.90 -5.22
CA ASN A 74 0.97 -3.76 -5.00
C ASN A 74 0.93 -2.81 -6.19
N PHE A 75 -0.27 -2.40 -6.58
CA PHE A 75 -0.49 -1.44 -7.65
C PHE A 75 -1.43 -0.32 -7.20
N PHE A 76 -1.34 0.83 -7.85
CA PHE A 76 -2.35 1.88 -7.72
C PHE A 76 -3.44 1.65 -8.77
N CYS A 77 -4.68 2.01 -8.47
CA CYS A 77 -5.79 1.97 -9.43
C CYS A 77 -6.61 3.27 -9.42
N HIS A 78 -5.94 4.39 -9.12
CA HIS A 78 -6.55 5.72 -9.18
C HIS A 78 -6.97 6.04 -10.62
N GLN A 79 -8.01 6.86 -10.76
CA GLN A 79 -8.35 7.45 -12.05
C GLN A 79 -7.45 8.67 -12.28
N PRO A 80 -6.67 8.73 -13.38
CA PRO A 80 -5.92 9.92 -13.71
C PRO A 80 -6.85 11.12 -13.91
N PRO A 81 -6.54 12.30 -13.35
CA PRO A 81 -7.30 13.50 -13.65
C PRO A 81 -7.18 13.84 -15.14
N ALA A 82 -8.18 14.52 -15.69
CA ALA A 82 -8.08 15.08 -17.03
C ALA A 82 -6.91 16.10 -17.08
N PRO A 83 -6.12 16.13 -18.17
CA PRO A 83 -5.07 17.14 -18.33
C PRO A 83 -5.65 18.55 -18.22
N ASP A 84 -5.02 19.39 -17.40
CA ASP A 84 -5.40 20.79 -17.20
C ASP A 84 -4.14 21.67 -17.26
N ALA A 85 -3.82 22.13 -18.46
CA ALA A 85 -2.61 22.92 -18.71
C ALA A 85 -2.63 24.28 -17.99
N GLU A 86 -3.82 24.85 -17.73
CA GLU A 86 -3.92 26.13 -17.02
C GLU A 86 -3.65 25.92 -15.53
N HIS A 87 -4.21 24.86 -14.94
CA HIS A 87 -3.90 24.46 -13.58
C HIS A 87 -2.41 24.16 -13.40
N ASP A 88 -1.82 23.38 -14.31
CA ASP A 88 -0.40 23.02 -14.27
C ASP A 88 0.49 24.26 -14.36
N ALA A 89 0.17 25.21 -15.25
CA ALA A 89 0.90 26.47 -15.38
C ALA A 89 0.79 27.33 -14.12
N ARG A 90 -0.42 27.44 -13.53
CA ARG A 90 -0.64 28.18 -12.29
C ARG A 90 0.13 27.56 -11.12
N TRP A 91 0.17 26.24 -11.02
CA TRP A 91 0.91 25.54 -9.99
C TRP A 91 2.42 25.73 -10.14
N LYS A 92 2.94 25.56 -11.37
CA LYS A 92 4.36 25.82 -11.67
C LYS A 92 4.74 27.26 -11.31
N GLN A 93 3.91 28.23 -11.69
CA GLN A 93 4.13 29.65 -11.36
C GLN A 93 4.16 29.92 -9.85
N ALA A 94 3.30 29.27 -9.06
CA ALA A 94 3.30 29.40 -7.61
C ALA A 94 4.61 28.89 -6.98
N LEU A 95 5.30 27.94 -7.62
CA LEU A 95 6.57 27.39 -7.17
C LEU A 95 7.80 28.17 -7.65
N GLU A 96 7.66 29.18 -8.53
CA GLU A 96 8.78 29.96 -9.08
C GLU A 96 9.77 30.50 -8.02
N PRO A 97 9.32 31.03 -6.85
CA PRO A 97 10.25 31.48 -5.83
C PRO A 97 11.22 30.40 -5.36
N TYR A 98 10.75 29.14 -5.24
CA TYR A 98 11.58 28.02 -4.82
C TYR A 98 12.58 27.58 -5.91
N TYR A 99 12.19 27.66 -7.19
CA TYR A 99 13.14 27.44 -8.29
C TYR A 99 14.29 28.43 -8.22
N ARG A 100 13.98 29.72 -7.99
CA ARG A 100 15.01 30.77 -7.84
C ARG A 100 15.88 30.54 -6.61
N GLU A 101 15.29 30.14 -5.48
CA GLU A 101 16.01 29.85 -4.24
C GLU A 101 17.07 28.76 -4.41
N VAL A 102 16.73 27.67 -5.10
CA VAL A 102 17.65 26.52 -5.29
C VAL A 102 18.49 26.61 -6.56
N GLY A 103 18.35 27.69 -7.35
CA GLY A 103 19.05 27.88 -8.62
C GLY A 103 18.62 26.91 -9.73
N ALA A 104 17.39 26.40 -9.69
CA ALA A 104 16.83 25.51 -10.70
C ALA A 104 16.28 26.30 -11.91
N ASP A 105 16.31 25.68 -13.09
CA ASP A 105 15.74 26.25 -14.31
C ASP A 105 14.20 26.17 -14.29
N PHE A 106 13.56 27.32 -14.11
CA PHE A 106 12.11 27.45 -14.15
C PHE A 106 11.52 27.12 -15.54
N ALA A 107 12.27 27.34 -16.63
CA ALA A 107 11.80 27.07 -17.99
C ALA A 107 11.84 25.58 -18.36
N ALA A 108 12.52 24.75 -17.56
CA ALA A 108 12.62 23.31 -17.80
C ALA A 108 11.22 22.64 -17.87
N PRO A 109 11.02 21.62 -18.71
CA PRO A 109 9.75 20.89 -18.77
C PRO A 109 9.36 20.28 -17.42
N THR A 110 8.08 20.36 -17.08
CA THR A 110 7.55 19.69 -15.87
C THR A 110 7.62 18.18 -16.06
N PRO A 111 8.26 17.43 -15.14
CA PRO A 111 8.29 15.97 -15.22
C PRO A 111 6.88 15.37 -15.14
N VAL A 112 6.63 14.31 -15.91
CA VAL A 112 5.40 13.53 -15.80
C VAL A 112 5.51 12.58 -14.60
N SER A 113 4.42 12.41 -13.86
CA SER A 113 4.34 11.46 -12.76
C SER A 113 4.72 10.05 -13.23
N ASN A 114 5.59 9.38 -12.49
CA ASN A 114 5.92 7.98 -12.71
C ASN A 114 4.99 7.01 -11.95
N ARG A 115 3.93 7.51 -11.30
CA ARG A 115 2.94 6.72 -10.59
C ARG A 115 1.82 6.32 -11.54
N ALA A 116 1.99 5.19 -12.22
CA ALA A 116 1.00 4.71 -13.18
C ALA A 116 -0.13 3.93 -12.48
N PRO A 117 -1.40 4.15 -12.85
CA PRO A 117 -2.48 3.27 -12.43
C PRO A 117 -2.37 1.91 -13.12
N PHE A 118 -3.01 0.90 -12.54
CA PHE A 118 -3.05 -0.46 -13.06
C PHE A 118 -3.73 -0.50 -14.43
N ASP A 119 -3.02 -1.07 -15.40
CA ASP A 119 -3.40 -1.10 -16.80
C ASP A 119 -3.21 -2.50 -17.40
N GLU A 120 -3.41 -2.61 -18.72
CA GLU A 120 -3.26 -3.85 -19.47
C GLU A 120 -1.86 -4.46 -19.31
N GLN A 121 -0.81 -3.64 -19.35
CA GLN A 121 0.57 -4.11 -19.23
C GLN A 121 0.84 -4.67 -17.81
N SER A 122 0.34 -3.99 -16.79
CA SER A 122 0.42 -4.45 -15.39
C SER A 122 -0.35 -5.76 -15.19
N CYS A 123 -1.51 -5.91 -15.83
CA CYS A 123 -2.30 -7.15 -15.79
C CYS A 123 -1.56 -8.32 -16.44
N GLN A 124 -0.92 -8.11 -17.59
CA GLN A 124 -0.11 -9.14 -18.25
C GLN A 124 1.08 -9.59 -17.39
N LEU A 125 1.67 -8.69 -16.60
CA LEU A 125 2.71 -9.05 -15.63
C LEU A 125 2.14 -9.96 -14.53
N VAL A 126 0.97 -9.63 -13.98
CA VAL A 126 0.30 -10.48 -12.98
C VAL A 126 -0.03 -11.86 -13.56
N GLU A 127 -0.56 -11.94 -14.78
CA GLU A 127 -0.86 -13.21 -15.46
C GLU A 127 0.39 -14.06 -15.69
N ALA A 128 1.51 -13.44 -16.08
CA ALA A 128 2.77 -14.14 -16.34
C ALA A 128 3.44 -14.67 -15.07
N TRP A 129 3.42 -13.88 -13.98
CA TRP A 129 4.18 -14.19 -12.76
C TRP A 129 3.36 -14.82 -11.64
N ARG A 130 2.03 -14.75 -11.75
CA ARG A 130 1.05 -15.39 -10.85
C ARG A 130 1.42 -15.23 -9.37
N PRO A 131 1.54 -13.99 -8.86
CA PRO A 131 1.78 -13.79 -7.44
C PRO A 131 0.64 -14.37 -6.61
N GLU A 132 0.93 -14.77 -5.38
CA GLU A 132 -0.08 -15.31 -4.47
C GLU A 132 -1.07 -14.21 -4.06
N VAL A 133 -0.60 -12.96 -4.00
CA VAL A 133 -1.38 -11.80 -3.55
C VAL A 133 -1.18 -10.62 -4.50
N VAL A 134 -2.28 -9.95 -4.86
CA VAL A 134 -2.25 -8.64 -5.51
C VAL A 134 -3.02 -7.66 -4.63
N SER A 135 -2.38 -6.57 -4.25
CA SER A 135 -3.03 -5.50 -3.48
C SER A 135 -3.20 -4.25 -4.33
N PHE A 136 -4.32 -3.57 -4.15
CA PHE A 136 -4.61 -2.29 -4.80
C PHE A 136 -4.67 -1.17 -3.77
N HIS A 137 -4.27 0.02 -4.21
CA HIS A 137 -4.50 1.26 -3.48
C HIS A 137 -5.36 2.19 -4.33
N PHE A 138 -6.26 2.93 -3.70
CA PHE A 138 -7.28 3.78 -4.34
C PHE A 138 -8.40 3.00 -5.05
N GLY A 139 -8.92 1.94 -4.41
CA GLY A 139 -10.07 1.17 -4.90
C GLY A 139 -9.68 -0.13 -5.60
N LEU A 140 -10.31 -0.42 -6.75
CA LEU A 140 -10.03 -1.59 -7.58
C LEU A 140 -9.88 -1.16 -9.06
N PRO A 141 -9.15 -1.93 -9.89
CA PRO A 141 -9.10 -1.67 -11.33
C PRO A 141 -10.44 -1.95 -12.00
N GLN A 142 -10.53 -1.68 -13.30
CA GLN A 142 -11.69 -2.02 -14.12
C GLN A 142 -12.04 -3.52 -13.97
N ALA A 143 -13.34 -3.83 -14.04
CA ALA A 143 -13.85 -5.14 -13.69
C ALA A 143 -13.24 -6.27 -14.54
N ASP A 144 -12.98 -6.04 -15.83
CA ASP A 144 -12.34 -6.99 -16.73
C ASP A 144 -10.89 -7.30 -16.33
N LEU A 145 -10.11 -6.27 -15.99
CA LEU A 145 -8.75 -6.42 -15.47
C LEU A 145 -8.75 -7.14 -14.12
N LEU A 146 -9.69 -6.81 -13.23
CA LEU A 146 -9.83 -7.48 -11.95
C LEU A 146 -10.12 -8.98 -12.12
N GLN A 147 -11.02 -9.35 -13.04
CA GLN A 147 -11.33 -10.76 -13.31
C GLN A 147 -10.09 -11.52 -13.79
N ARG A 148 -9.27 -10.92 -14.63
CA ARG A 148 -8.00 -11.52 -15.09
C ARG A 148 -6.98 -11.69 -13.98
N VAL A 149 -6.84 -10.69 -13.10
CA VAL A 149 -6.03 -10.82 -11.88
C VAL A 149 -6.50 -12.00 -11.04
N LYS A 150 -7.80 -12.13 -10.79
CA LYS A 150 -8.36 -13.28 -10.03
C LYS A 150 -8.15 -14.61 -10.74
N ALA A 151 -8.27 -14.65 -12.07
CA ALA A 151 -8.03 -15.84 -12.89
C ALA A 151 -6.57 -16.33 -12.82
N SER A 152 -5.61 -15.46 -12.50
CA SER A 152 -4.22 -15.85 -12.22
C SER A 152 -4.08 -16.70 -10.94
N GLY A 153 -5.09 -16.70 -10.07
CA GLY A 153 -5.09 -17.37 -8.77
C GLY A 153 -4.73 -16.47 -7.59
N ALA A 154 -4.36 -15.21 -7.86
CA ALA A 154 -4.01 -14.24 -6.83
C ALA A 154 -5.21 -13.92 -5.91
N LYS A 155 -4.93 -13.74 -4.62
CA LYS A 155 -5.87 -13.12 -3.67
C LYS A 155 -5.81 -11.61 -3.80
N VAL A 156 -6.97 -10.96 -3.85
CA VAL A 156 -7.08 -9.52 -4.06
C VAL A 156 -7.33 -8.80 -2.75
N LEU A 157 -6.45 -7.86 -2.42
CA LEU A 157 -6.56 -6.98 -1.26
C LEU A 157 -6.72 -5.55 -1.73
N SER A 158 -7.42 -4.72 -0.96
CA SER A 158 -7.44 -3.27 -1.22
C SER A 158 -7.70 -2.49 0.06
N SER A 159 -7.25 -1.24 0.05
CA SER A 159 -7.38 -0.30 1.17
C SER A 159 -8.74 0.38 1.19
N ALA A 160 -9.37 0.39 2.37
CA ALA A 160 -10.55 1.20 2.68
C ALA A 160 -10.24 2.14 3.85
N THR A 161 -10.72 3.37 3.76
CA THR A 161 -10.58 4.41 4.80
C THR A 161 -11.90 4.71 5.52
N THR A 162 -13.00 4.16 5.00
CA THR A 162 -14.37 4.25 5.53
C THR A 162 -15.05 2.88 5.49
N VAL A 163 -16.18 2.73 6.18
CA VAL A 163 -16.97 1.49 6.15
C VAL A 163 -17.61 1.28 4.78
N GLU A 164 -18.06 2.36 4.15
CA GLU A 164 -18.68 2.36 2.82
C GLU A 164 -17.70 1.85 1.76
N GLU A 165 -16.44 2.27 1.83
CA GLU A 165 -15.37 1.78 0.96
C GLU A 165 -15.13 0.28 1.18
N ALA A 166 -15.09 -0.18 2.44
CA ALA A 166 -14.89 -1.60 2.74
C ALA A 166 -16.01 -2.49 2.19
N VAL A 167 -17.26 -2.08 2.40
CA VAL A 167 -18.45 -2.78 1.86
C VAL A 167 -18.43 -2.76 0.33
N TRP A 168 -18.02 -1.66 -0.28
CA TRP A 168 -17.87 -1.57 -1.73
C TRP A 168 -16.81 -2.56 -2.24
N LEU A 169 -15.63 -2.61 -1.61
CA LEU A 169 -14.55 -3.53 -1.99
C LEU A 169 -14.98 -5.00 -1.89
N GLU A 170 -15.63 -5.41 -0.80
CA GLU A 170 -16.14 -6.77 -0.64
C GLU A 170 -17.12 -7.13 -1.76
N ARG A 171 -18.10 -6.26 -2.03
CA ARG A 171 -19.10 -6.47 -3.11
C ARG A 171 -18.47 -6.56 -4.50
N ASN A 172 -17.32 -5.93 -4.71
CA ASN A 172 -16.61 -5.93 -5.97
C ASN A 172 -15.47 -6.97 -6.02
N GLY A 173 -15.40 -7.88 -5.05
CA GLY A 173 -14.60 -9.10 -5.13
C GLY A 173 -13.21 -9.02 -4.52
N CYS A 174 -12.97 -8.13 -3.56
CA CYS A 174 -11.83 -8.22 -2.66
C CYS A 174 -11.93 -9.48 -1.77
N ASP A 175 -10.82 -10.18 -1.57
CA ASP A 175 -10.72 -11.37 -0.70
C ASP A 175 -10.36 -11.01 0.75
N ALA A 176 -9.78 -9.82 0.98
CA ALA A 176 -9.57 -9.23 2.30
C ALA A 176 -9.46 -7.69 2.20
N ILE A 177 -9.84 -6.98 3.26
CA ILE A 177 -9.86 -5.51 3.30
C ILE A 177 -8.74 -4.98 4.19
N ILE A 178 -7.97 -4.02 3.68
CA ILE A 178 -7.00 -3.27 4.48
C ILE A 178 -7.73 -2.05 5.07
N ALA A 179 -8.12 -2.11 6.34
CA ALA A 179 -8.72 -0.99 7.06
C ALA A 179 -7.62 0.03 7.42
N MET A 180 -7.49 1.05 6.58
CA MET A 180 -6.43 2.06 6.66
C MET A 180 -6.89 3.25 7.49
N GLY A 181 -6.58 3.24 8.78
CA GLY A 181 -6.89 4.35 9.67
C GLY A 181 -6.10 5.62 9.34
N TYR A 182 -6.61 6.76 9.82
CA TYR A 182 -6.01 8.09 9.65
C TYR A 182 -4.51 8.15 10.02
N GLU A 183 -4.09 7.37 11.02
CA GLU A 183 -2.73 7.26 11.53
C GLU A 183 -1.74 6.62 10.54
N ALA A 184 -2.21 6.04 9.44
CA ALA A 184 -1.31 5.45 8.45
C ALA A 184 -0.59 6.53 7.62
N GLY A 185 0.73 6.42 7.54
CA GLY A 185 1.57 7.26 6.69
C GLY A 185 1.40 6.97 5.19
N GLY A 186 1.95 7.85 4.36
CA GLY A 186 1.85 7.75 2.90
C GLY A 186 0.50 8.26 2.36
N HIS A 187 0.16 7.85 1.15
CA HIS A 187 -1.07 8.29 0.50
C HIS A 187 -2.31 7.70 1.17
N ARG A 188 -3.33 8.53 1.39
CA ARG A 188 -4.64 8.07 1.88
C ARG A 188 -5.35 7.28 0.79
N GLY A 189 -5.72 6.04 1.06
CA GLY A 189 -6.32 5.11 0.08
C GLY A 189 -7.77 5.41 -0.30
N MET A 190 -8.23 6.65 -0.15
CA MET A 190 -9.61 7.08 -0.40
C MET A 190 -9.97 6.96 -1.88
N PHE A 191 -11.21 6.56 -2.18
CA PHE A 191 -11.69 6.44 -3.56
C PHE A 191 -13.19 6.67 -3.77
N LEU A 192 -14.04 6.61 -2.73
CA LEU A 192 -15.47 6.95 -2.87
C LEU A 192 -15.76 8.43 -2.60
N SER A 193 -14.89 9.11 -1.85
CA SER A 193 -14.99 10.52 -1.51
C SER A 193 -13.63 11.19 -1.57
N SER A 194 -13.62 12.49 -1.86
CA SER A 194 -12.44 13.36 -1.74
C SER A 194 -12.45 14.20 -0.46
N ASP A 195 -13.50 14.10 0.36
CA ASP A 195 -13.58 14.81 1.64
C ASP A 195 -12.65 14.16 2.67
N ILE A 196 -11.50 14.78 2.89
CA ILE A 196 -10.48 14.30 3.81
C ILE A 196 -10.98 14.17 5.26
N THR A 197 -12.06 14.86 5.63
CA THR A 197 -12.62 14.81 6.99
C THR A 197 -13.42 13.53 7.26
N SER A 198 -13.76 12.77 6.21
CA SER A 198 -14.46 11.48 6.32
C SER A 198 -13.57 10.34 6.82
N GLN A 199 -12.26 10.55 6.93
CA GLN A 199 -11.32 9.51 7.35
C GLN A 199 -11.49 9.18 8.83
N ILE A 200 -11.47 7.88 9.15
CA ILE A 200 -11.65 7.38 10.51
C ILE A 200 -10.30 6.90 11.06
N GLY A 201 -10.03 7.15 12.35
CA GLY A 201 -8.83 6.62 13.03
C GLY A 201 -8.87 5.10 13.20
N THR A 202 -7.71 4.42 13.21
CA THR A 202 -7.57 2.96 13.23
C THR A 202 -8.42 2.31 14.32
N PHE A 203 -8.43 2.89 15.53
CA PHE A 203 -9.16 2.35 16.68
C PHE A 203 -10.67 2.24 16.43
N ALA A 204 -11.26 3.19 15.71
CA ALA A 204 -12.68 3.20 15.39
C ALA A 204 -12.98 2.52 14.05
N LEU A 205 -12.09 2.61 13.06
CA LEU A 205 -12.30 2.07 11.72
C LEU A 205 -12.31 0.54 11.73
N VAL A 206 -11.32 -0.08 12.38
CA VAL A 206 -11.13 -1.55 12.38
C VAL A 206 -12.38 -2.31 12.85
N PRO A 207 -12.97 -2.03 14.04
CA PRO A 207 -14.13 -2.79 14.49
C PRO A 207 -15.37 -2.52 13.62
N GLN A 208 -15.58 -1.28 13.17
CA GLN A 208 -16.72 -0.95 12.30
C GLN A 208 -16.64 -1.68 10.95
N VAL A 209 -15.45 -1.79 10.37
CA VAL A 209 -15.25 -2.57 9.13
C VAL A 209 -15.42 -4.05 9.41
N ALA A 210 -14.85 -4.58 10.50
CA ALA A 210 -14.97 -6.00 10.87
C ALA A 210 -16.43 -6.44 11.10
N ASP A 211 -17.28 -5.56 11.62
CA ASP A 211 -18.71 -5.81 11.79
C ASP A 211 -19.51 -5.70 10.47
N ALA A 212 -19.00 -4.94 9.50
CA ALA A 212 -19.71 -4.61 8.26
C ALA A 212 -19.39 -5.55 7.08
N VAL A 213 -18.28 -6.27 7.11
CA VAL A 213 -17.85 -7.19 6.04
C VAL A 213 -17.66 -8.61 6.56
N SER A 214 -17.76 -9.60 5.66
CA SER A 214 -17.55 -11.02 5.98
C SER A 214 -16.11 -11.47 5.72
N VAL A 215 -15.41 -10.84 4.77
CA VAL A 215 -14.00 -11.10 4.45
C VAL A 215 -13.06 -10.67 5.59
N PRO A 216 -11.86 -11.27 5.71
CA PRO A 216 -10.88 -10.86 6.72
C PRO A 216 -10.50 -9.38 6.62
N VAL A 217 -10.34 -8.74 7.78
CA VAL A 217 -9.89 -7.34 7.90
C VAL A 217 -8.44 -7.28 8.35
N ILE A 218 -7.65 -6.44 7.69
CA ILE A 218 -6.24 -6.19 7.98
C ILE A 218 -6.13 -4.75 8.50
N ALA A 219 -5.76 -4.56 9.76
CA ALA A 219 -5.60 -3.22 10.31
C ALA A 219 -4.31 -2.56 9.81
N ALA A 220 -4.40 -1.30 9.35
CA ALA A 220 -3.26 -0.52 8.93
C ALA A 220 -3.32 0.90 9.51
N GLY A 221 -2.20 1.39 10.03
CA GLY A 221 -2.05 2.74 10.58
C GLY A 221 -1.81 2.76 12.09
N GLY A 222 -0.74 3.43 12.53
CA GLY A 222 -0.36 3.56 13.94
C GLY A 222 0.22 2.30 14.60
N ILE A 223 0.35 1.18 13.89
CA ILE A 223 0.84 -0.09 14.44
C ILE A 223 2.36 -0.17 14.27
N GLY A 224 3.09 0.07 15.37
CA GLY A 224 4.56 0.04 15.39
C GLY A 224 5.18 -1.12 16.18
N ASP A 225 4.41 -1.79 17.03
CA ASP A 225 4.90 -2.89 17.87
C ASP A 225 3.80 -3.92 18.22
N HIS A 226 4.17 -4.90 19.05
CA HIS A 226 3.29 -5.98 19.48
C HIS A 226 2.02 -5.51 20.21
N ARG A 227 2.03 -4.35 20.88
CA ARG A 227 0.84 -3.84 21.60
C ARG A 227 -0.21 -3.42 20.59
N GLY A 228 0.20 -2.72 19.53
CA GLY A 228 -0.66 -2.36 18.40
C GLY A 228 -1.22 -3.59 17.67
N LEU A 229 -0.38 -4.62 17.47
CA LEU A 229 -0.82 -5.92 16.92
C LEU A 229 -1.94 -6.54 17.78
N VAL A 230 -1.69 -6.71 19.08
CA VAL A 230 -2.67 -7.32 19.99
C VAL A 230 -3.96 -6.49 20.06
N ALA A 231 -3.86 -5.16 20.09
CA ALA A 231 -5.02 -4.28 20.07
C ALA A 231 -5.84 -4.43 18.77
N ALA A 232 -5.18 -4.47 17.61
CA ALA A 232 -5.86 -4.66 16.33
C ALA A 232 -6.61 -6.00 16.27
N LEU A 233 -6.01 -7.08 16.74
CA LEU A 233 -6.66 -8.39 16.83
C LEU A 233 -7.87 -8.36 17.78
N ALA A 234 -7.75 -7.67 18.92
CA ALA A 234 -8.86 -7.50 19.86
C ALA A 234 -10.02 -6.67 19.28
N LEU A 235 -9.73 -5.76 18.36
CA LEU A 235 -10.72 -4.97 17.62
C LEU A 235 -11.37 -5.73 16.44
N GLY A 236 -11.00 -6.99 16.20
CA GLY A 236 -11.59 -7.82 15.15
C GLY A 236 -10.78 -7.92 13.85
N ALA A 237 -9.58 -7.33 13.79
CA ALA A 237 -8.69 -7.58 12.66
C ALA A 237 -8.18 -9.04 12.67
N ALA A 238 -8.03 -9.63 11.49
CA ALA A 238 -7.39 -10.92 11.30
C ALA A 238 -5.86 -10.79 11.20
N ALA A 239 -5.37 -9.65 10.69
CA ALA A 239 -3.95 -9.34 10.56
C ALA A 239 -3.67 -7.84 10.67
N VAL A 240 -2.40 -7.48 10.64
CA VAL A 240 -1.94 -6.09 10.57
C VAL A 240 -1.05 -5.86 9.36
N GLN A 241 -1.15 -4.68 8.76
CA GLN A 241 -0.23 -4.19 7.75
C GLN A 241 0.62 -3.06 8.34
N ILE A 242 1.93 -3.27 8.39
CA ILE A 242 2.89 -2.37 9.05
C ILE A 242 3.76 -1.70 7.98
N GLY A 243 3.79 -0.36 7.99
CA GLY A 243 4.62 0.46 7.10
C GLY A 243 5.78 1.11 7.83
N THR A 244 5.52 2.22 8.52
CA THR A 244 6.53 3.10 9.14
C THR A 244 7.59 2.37 9.97
N ALA A 245 7.24 1.33 10.72
CA ALA A 245 8.22 0.58 11.52
C ALA A 245 9.32 -0.08 10.67
N TYR A 246 9.00 -0.53 9.46
CA TYR A 246 9.98 -1.12 8.54
C TYR A 246 10.92 -0.08 7.91
N LEU A 247 10.60 1.23 7.98
CA LEU A 247 11.50 2.28 7.47
C LEU A 247 12.79 2.42 8.30
N PHE A 248 12.82 1.83 9.50
CA PHE A 248 14.01 1.80 10.35
C PHE A 248 14.92 0.59 10.10
N CYS A 249 14.48 -0.38 9.29
CA CYS A 249 15.22 -1.60 8.96
C CYS A 249 16.38 -1.33 7.98
N PRO A 250 17.46 -2.14 8.00
CA PRO A 250 18.59 -1.97 7.09
C PRO A 250 18.23 -2.21 5.61
N GLU A 251 17.16 -2.94 5.32
CA GLU A 251 16.67 -3.20 3.97
C GLU A 251 15.88 -2.02 3.37
N ALA A 252 15.55 -1.00 4.18
CA ALA A 252 14.80 0.16 3.72
C ALA A 252 15.62 1.02 2.75
N LYS A 253 15.05 1.35 1.59
CA LYS A 253 15.67 2.17 0.54
C LYS A 253 15.46 3.69 0.77
N VAL A 254 15.23 4.11 2.01
CA VAL A 254 15.00 5.53 2.33
C VAL A 254 16.29 6.34 2.19
N SER A 255 16.18 7.58 1.69
CA SER A 255 17.34 8.47 1.56
C SER A 255 17.92 8.84 2.93
N PRO A 256 19.21 9.23 3.03
CA PRO A 256 19.79 9.70 4.28
C PRO A 256 19.03 10.88 4.90
N ALA A 257 18.46 11.75 4.08
CA ALA A 257 17.64 12.87 4.55
C ALA A 257 16.33 12.39 5.18
N HIS A 258 15.63 11.46 4.53
CA HIS A 258 14.41 10.85 5.07
C HIS A 258 14.71 10.07 6.36
N ARG A 259 15.81 9.30 6.41
CA ARG A 259 16.21 8.58 7.62
C ARG A 259 16.43 9.53 8.81
N ARG A 260 17.17 10.62 8.61
CA ARG A 260 17.36 11.63 9.66
C ARG A 260 16.04 12.25 10.13
N ALA A 261 15.10 12.51 9.21
CA ALA A 261 13.79 13.01 9.58
C ALA A 261 13.01 12.00 10.44
N LEU A 262 13.01 10.71 10.06
CA LEU A 262 12.37 9.65 10.86
C LEU A 262 12.98 9.50 12.26
N ASP A 263 14.30 9.66 12.38
CA ASP A 263 15.00 9.53 13.67
C ASP A 263 14.81 10.73 14.60
N SER A 264 14.40 11.90 14.09
CA SER A 264 14.38 13.16 14.87
C SER A 264 13.04 13.89 14.92
N ALA A 265 12.14 13.63 13.97
CA ALA A 265 10.84 14.30 13.93
C ALA A 265 9.95 13.84 15.09
N PRO A 266 9.32 14.75 15.84
CA PRO A 266 8.29 14.38 16.80
C PRO A 266 7.05 13.88 16.05
N ALA A 267 6.29 12.98 16.68
CA ALA A 267 5.08 12.43 16.06
C ALA A 267 4.03 13.50 15.67
N SER A 268 4.05 14.65 16.35
CA SER A 268 3.20 15.81 16.05
C SER A 268 3.48 16.47 14.70
N ASP A 269 4.62 16.19 14.06
CA ASP A 269 5.04 16.85 12.81
C ASP A 269 4.55 16.11 11.56
N THR A 270 3.72 15.09 11.73
CA THR A 270 3.02 14.45 10.61
C THR A 270 1.73 15.20 10.29
N ALA A 271 1.48 15.42 9.00
CA ALA A 271 0.28 16.08 8.52
C ALA A 271 -0.16 15.49 7.17
N LEU A 272 -1.45 15.59 6.86
CA LEU A 272 -1.94 15.35 5.51
C LEU A 272 -1.54 16.53 4.62
N THR A 273 -0.97 16.24 3.45
CA THR A 273 -0.59 17.24 2.45
C THR A 273 -0.84 16.72 1.04
N ASN A 274 -1.24 17.62 0.14
CA ASN A 274 -1.26 17.44 -1.32
C ASN A 274 -0.38 18.49 -2.03
N LEU A 275 0.44 19.22 -1.28
CA LEU A 275 1.41 20.20 -1.77
C LEU A 275 2.64 19.53 -2.36
#